data_AF-A0A3C1QD43-F1
#
_entry.id   AF-A0A3C1QD43-F1
#
_cell.length_a   1.000
_cell.length_b   1.000
_cell.length_c   1.000
_cell.angle_alpha   90.00
_cell.angle_beta   90.00
_cell.angle_gamma   90.00
#
_symmetry.space_group_name_H-M   'P 1'
#
loop_
_entity.id
_entity.type
_entity.pdbx_description
1 polymer ?
#
loop_
_entity_poly.entity_id
_entity_poly.type
_entity_poly.pdbx_seq_one_letter_code
_entity_poly.pdbx_strand_id
1 'polypeptide(L)'
;MKTRVLLYGLVGVTLGVAPVRAESVPMKPGEYQVTAVTDASNGEAGKPDTRTRCVREEHLANPDAVFNYYALNGFQPNPSSKVVNVSMHGGKVSYDIEGVYAVTRVEGTVSPTGFSVVRKATPKGDHALSVTMKVDAKRTGDCPGK
;
A
#
# COMPACT_ATOMS: atom_id res chain seq x y z
N MET A 1 7.59 -0.70 71.01
CA MET A 1 6.97 -1.79 70.22
C MET A 1 7.11 -1.42 68.73
N LYS A 2 7.82 -2.23 67.94
CA LYS A 2 8.16 -1.97 66.54
C LYS A 2 7.37 -2.91 65.63
N THR A 3 6.43 -2.38 64.88
CA THR A 3 5.62 -3.13 63.89
C THR A 3 6.43 -3.26 62.60
N ARG A 4 6.76 -4.49 62.21
CA ARG A 4 7.36 -4.82 60.91
C ARG A 4 6.23 -5.01 59.90
N VAL A 5 6.22 -4.21 58.84
CA VAL A 5 5.35 -4.43 57.67
C VAL A 5 6.22 -5.05 56.58
N LEU A 6 5.97 -6.33 56.27
CA LEU A 6 6.49 -6.98 55.07
C LEU A 6 5.74 -6.43 53.85
N LEU A 7 6.43 -5.74 52.96
CA LEU A 7 5.92 -5.42 51.63
C LEU A 7 6.17 -6.62 50.70
N TYR A 8 5.08 -7.26 50.27
CA TYR A 8 5.07 -8.27 49.22
C TYR A 8 5.39 -7.63 47.86
N GLY A 9 6.23 -8.31 47.09
CA GLY A 9 6.69 -7.87 45.78
C GLY A 9 5.59 -7.84 44.72
N LEU A 10 5.67 -6.82 43.86
CA LEU A 10 4.99 -6.76 42.57
C LEU A 10 6.07 -6.82 41.48
N VAL A 11 6.35 -8.02 41.00
CA VAL A 11 7.08 -8.21 39.74
C VAL A 11 6.08 -7.89 38.62
N GLY A 12 6.10 -6.64 38.15
CA GLY A 12 5.33 -6.20 37.00
C GLY A 12 5.90 -6.82 35.73
N VAL A 13 5.23 -7.85 35.20
CA VAL A 13 5.48 -8.35 33.85
C VAL A 13 4.94 -7.30 32.87
N THR A 14 5.82 -6.45 32.35
CA THR A 14 5.50 -5.60 31.21
C THR A 14 5.38 -6.52 29.98
N LEU A 15 4.16 -6.89 29.61
CA LEU A 15 3.87 -7.40 28.26
C LEU A 15 4.19 -6.27 27.26
N GLY A 16 5.42 -6.26 26.77
CA GLY A 16 5.80 -5.46 25.63
C GLY A 16 5.04 -5.98 24.41
N VAL A 17 3.97 -5.29 24.02
CA VAL A 17 3.39 -5.46 22.69
C VAL A 17 4.50 -5.07 21.72
N ALA A 18 5.09 -6.07 21.05
CA ALA A 18 6.09 -5.82 20.03
C ALA A 18 5.48 -4.85 19.01
N PRO A 19 6.16 -3.74 18.66
CA PRO A 19 5.66 -2.87 17.62
C PRO A 19 5.60 -3.71 16.34
N VAL A 20 4.39 -3.94 15.84
CA VAL A 20 4.17 -4.50 14.51
C VAL A 20 4.79 -3.50 13.55
N ARG A 21 6.04 -3.75 13.14
CA ARG A 21 6.64 -3.01 12.03
C ARG A 21 5.74 -3.32 10.83
N ALA A 22 5.12 -2.29 10.27
CA ALA A 22 4.43 -2.40 9.00
C ALA A 22 5.38 -3.07 8.00
N GLU A 23 4.93 -4.14 7.35
CA GLU A 23 5.75 -4.84 6.36
C GLU A 23 6.10 -3.85 5.25
N SER A 24 7.40 -3.61 5.07
CA SER A 24 7.88 -2.80 3.95
C SER A 24 7.59 -3.52 2.64
N VAL A 25 7.22 -2.78 1.61
CA VAL A 25 7.04 -3.34 0.27
C VAL A 25 8.36 -3.97 -0.21
N PRO A 26 8.40 -5.27 -0.59
CA PRO A 26 9.63 -5.99 -0.90
C PRO A 26 10.16 -5.66 -2.32
N MET A 27 10.47 -4.38 -2.54
CA MET A 27 10.96 -3.80 -3.78
C MET A 27 12.27 -3.05 -3.55
N LYS A 28 13.11 -2.96 -4.58
CA LYS A 28 14.30 -2.11 -4.54
C LYS A 28 13.93 -0.66 -4.86
N PRO A 29 14.52 0.33 -4.19
CA PRO A 29 14.45 1.71 -4.65
C PRO A 29 14.96 1.86 -6.08
N GLY A 30 14.41 2.81 -6.83
CA GLY A 30 14.82 3.10 -8.20
C GLY A 30 13.73 3.81 -9.01
N GLU A 31 14.06 4.04 -10.27
CA GLU A 31 13.11 4.49 -11.26
C GLU A 31 12.33 3.30 -11.81
N TYR A 32 11.03 3.49 -11.99
CA TYR A 32 10.10 2.50 -12.51
C TYR A 32 9.28 3.08 -13.66
N GLN A 33 9.18 2.32 -14.74
CA GLN A 33 8.12 2.51 -15.73
C GLN A 33 6.87 1.79 -15.23
N VAL A 34 5.75 2.51 -15.18
CA VAL A 34 4.47 2.07 -14.63
C VAL A 34 3.40 2.25 -15.69
N THR A 35 2.70 1.17 -16.02
CA THR A 35 1.60 1.15 -16.98
C THR A 35 0.30 0.89 -16.22
N ALA A 36 -0.73 1.68 -16.49
CA ALA A 36 -2.06 1.43 -15.98
C ALA A 36 -3.07 1.24 -17.10
N VAL A 37 -3.98 0.29 -16.91
CA VAL A 37 -5.17 0.07 -17.75
C VAL A 37 -6.38 0.16 -16.83
N THR A 38 -7.34 1.01 -17.17
CA THR A 38 -8.53 1.24 -16.33
C THR A 38 -9.77 0.77 -17.09
N ASP A 39 -10.46 -0.20 -16.52
CA ASP A 39 -11.74 -0.70 -17.02
C ASP A 39 -12.85 -0.14 -16.14
N ALA A 40 -13.78 0.58 -16.77
CA ALA A 40 -15.03 0.94 -16.10
C ALA A 40 -16.02 -0.23 -16.20
N SER A 41 -16.89 -0.38 -15.21
CA SER A 41 -17.88 -1.47 -15.18
C SER A 41 -18.93 -1.42 -16.31
N ASN A 42 -18.85 -0.43 -17.21
CA ASN A 42 -19.63 -0.37 -18.46
C ASN A 42 -18.99 -1.21 -19.60
N GLY A 43 -17.87 -1.88 -19.36
CA GLY A 43 -17.20 -2.76 -20.32
C GLY A 43 -16.24 -2.05 -21.28
N GLU A 44 -16.02 -0.74 -21.12
CA GLU A 44 -15.04 0.00 -21.89
C GLU A 44 -13.66 -0.13 -21.24
N ALA A 45 -12.77 -0.86 -21.89
CA ALA A 45 -11.37 -0.93 -21.49
C ALA A 45 -10.64 0.34 -21.90
N GLY A 46 -10.11 1.07 -20.93
CA GLY A 46 -9.33 2.27 -21.16
C GLY A 46 -8.04 1.97 -21.92
N LYS A 47 -7.55 2.96 -22.66
CA LYS A 47 -6.22 2.86 -23.28
C LYS A 47 -5.15 2.77 -22.19
N PRO A 48 -4.10 1.95 -22.38
CA PRO A 48 -2.96 1.95 -21.46
C PRO A 48 -2.32 3.34 -21.35
N ASP A 49 -2.07 3.80 -20.13
CA ASP A 49 -1.25 4.99 -19.85
C ASP A 49 0.06 4.55 -19.18
N THR A 50 1.19 4.96 -19.75
CA THR A 50 2.52 4.56 -19.28
C THR A 50 3.30 5.78 -18.84
N ARG A 51 3.82 5.74 -17.60
CA ARG A 51 4.55 6.85 -16.98
C ARG A 51 5.76 6.32 -16.23
N THR A 52 6.75 7.17 -16.07
CA THR A 52 7.93 6.86 -15.25
C THR A 52 7.79 7.55 -13.89
N ARG A 53 8.20 6.87 -12.80
CA ARG A 53 8.28 7.47 -11.47
C ARG A 53 9.41 6.90 -10.62
N CYS A 54 9.80 7.68 -9.62
CA CYS A 54 10.72 7.25 -8.59
C CYS A 54 10.02 6.54 -7.44
N VAL A 55 10.48 5.33 -7.12
CA VAL A 55 10.17 4.62 -5.87
C VAL A 55 11.41 4.74 -4.98
N ARG A 56 11.31 5.54 -3.91
CA ARG A 56 12.38 5.74 -2.94
C ARG A 56 12.11 4.93 -1.67
N GLU A 57 13.10 4.84 -0.79
CA GLU A 57 12.97 4.08 0.47
C GLU A 57 11.78 4.52 1.31
N GLU A 58 11.52 5.83 1.38
CA GLU A 58 10.38 6.39 2.11
C GLU A 58 9.02 5.94 1.54
N HIS A 59 8.95 5.60 0.25
CA HIS A 59 7.72 5.11 -0.37
C HIS A 59 7.42 3.66 0.04
N LEU A 60 8.45 2.85 0.33
CA LEU A 60 8.30 1.42 0.63
C LEU A 60 7.58 1.15 1.96
N ALA A 61 7.47 2.16 2.84
CA ALA A 61 6.72 2.06 4.09
C ALA A 61 5.19 2.11 3.89
N ASN A 62 4.71 2.51 2.71
CA ASN A 62 3.28 2.61 2.41
C ASN A 62 2.98 1.90 1.07
N PRO A 63 2.25 0.77 1.06
CA PRO A 63 1.96 0.05 -0.18
C PRO A 63 1.14 0.89 -1.17
N ASP A 64 0.28 1.81 -0.72
CA ASP A 64 -0.43 2.69 -1.66
C ASP A 64 0.52 3.71 -2.31
N ALA A 65 1.63 4.11 -1.65
CA ALA A 65 2.65 4.95 -2.28
C ALA A 65 3.41 4.24 -3.40
N VAL A 66 3.40 2.90 -3.41
CA VAL A 66 4.12 2.08 -4.39
C VAL A 66 3.20 1.55 -5.47
N PHE A 67 1.95 1.19 -5.16
CA PHE A 67 1.06 0.47 -6.05
C PHE A 67 -0.07 1.34 -6.63
N ASN A 68 -0.08 2.64 -6.39
CA ASN A 68 -1.06 3.54 -7.01
C ASN A 68 -0.74 3.89 -8.46
N TYR A 69 -1.72 4.53 -9.10
CA TYR A 69 -1.55 5.24 -10.36
C TYR A 69 -2.28 6.60 -10.30
N TYR A 70 -1.79 7.50 -9.46
CA TYR A 70 -2.29 8.88 -9.38
C TYR A 70 -1.37 9.84 -10.13
N ALA A 71 -1.20 9.64 -11.44
CA ALA A 71 -0.22 10.37 -12.25
C ALA A 71 -0.35 11.91 -12.12
N LEU A 72 -1.58 12.43 -12.07
CA LEU A 72 -1.85 13.86 -11.90
C LEU A 72 -1.48 14.40 -10.51
N ASN A 73 -1.39 13.54 -9.49
CA ASN A 73 -1.00 13.89 -8.13
C ASN A 73 0.45 13.47 -7.84
N GLY A 74 1.28 13.31 -8.87
CA GLY A 74 2.67 12.87 -8.72
C GLY A 74 2.81 11.51 -8.02
N PHE A 75 1.81 10.64 -8.14
CA PHE A 75 1.74 9.32 -7.49
C PHE A 75 1.71 9.35 -5.97
N GLN A 76 1.22 10.45 -5.38
CA GLN A 76 1.03 10.53 -3.94
C GLN A 76 -0.27 9.83 -3.51
N PRO A 77 -0.24 9.01 -2.44
CA PRO A 77 -1.46 8.48 -1.82
C PRO A 77 -2.43 9.60 -1.42
N ASN A 78 -3.72 9.29 -1.43
CA ASN A 78 -4.70 10.22 -0.88
C ASN A 78 -4.56 10.29 0.65
N PRO A 79 -4.28 11.47 1.25
CA PRO A 79 -4.09 11.60 2.69
C PRO A 79 -5.35 11.29 3.50
N SER A 80 -6.53 11.35 2.89
CA SER A 80 -7.81 11.01 3.52
C SER A 80 -8.17 9.53 3.41
N SER A 81 -7.30 8.71 2.82
CA SER A 81 -7.48 7.27 2.70
C SER A 81 -6.60 6.51 3.68
N LYS A 82 -7.11 5.39 4.19
CA LYS A 82 -6.38 4.51 5.11
C LYS A 82 -6.07 3.17 4.46
N VAL A 83 -4.81 2.74 4.52
CA VAL A 83 -4.41 1.39 4.14
C VAL A 83 -4.66 0.45 5.31
N VAL A 84 -5.38 -0.65 5.06
CA VAL A 84 -5.73 -1.67 6.06
C VAL A 84 -5.55 -3.09 5.48
N ASN A 85 -5.58 -4.10 6.35
CA ASN A 85 -5.54 -5.53 5.98
C ASN A 85 -4.35 -5.91 5.08
N VAL A 86 -3.18 -5.33 5.35
CA VAL A 86 -1.97 -5.55 4.56
C VAL A 86 -1.45 -6.98 4.76
N SER A 87 -1.21 -7.66 3.64
CA SER A 87 -0.50 -8.94 3.60
C SER A 87 0.49 -8.93 2.43
N MET A 88 1.77 -9.13 2.72
CA MET A 88 2.84 -9.15 1.73
C MET A 88 3.80 -10.33 1.96
N HIS A 89 3.41 -11.53 1.51
CA HIS A 89 4.21 -12.74 1.67
C HIS A 89 4.32 -13.55 0.38
N GLY A 90 5.46 -14.22 0.18
CA GLY A 90 5.66 -15.15 -0.94
C GLY A 90 5.52 -14.50 -2.31
N GLY A 91 5.88 -13.22 -2.46
CA GLY A 91 5.74 -12.45 -3.70
C GLY A 91 4.29 -12.07 -4.05
N LYS A 92 3.34 -12.31 -3.14
CA LYS A 92 1.95 -11.86 -3.27
C LYS A 92 1.72 -10.63 -2.41
N VAL A 93 0.84 -9.75 -2.88
CA VAL A 93 0.38 -8.58 -2.13
C VAL A 93 -1.14 -8.56 -2.13
N SER A 94 -1.73 -8.29 -0.97
CA SER A 94 -3.14 -7.89 -0.87
C SER A 94 -3.34 -6.90 0.27
N TYR A 95 -4.20 -5.91 0.06
CA TYR A 95 -4.61 -4.94 1.08
C TYR A 95 -5.87 -4.20 0.63
N ASP A 96 -6.48 -3.46 1.55
CA ASP A 96 -7.61 -2.58 1.24
C ASP A 96 -7.23 -1.12 1.49
N ILE A 97 -7.83 -0.22 0.72
CA ILE A 97 -7.77 1.22 0.92
C ILE A 97 -9.18 1.70 1.27
N GLU A 98 -9.35 2.14 2.51
CA GLU A 98 -10.57 2.79 2.98
C GLU A 98 -10.51 4.27 2.62
N GLY A 99 -11.17 4.66 1.53
CA GLY A 99 -11.36 6.06 1.15
C GLY A 99 -12.71 6.61 1.64
N VAL A 100 -12.88 7.93 1.54
CA VAL A 100 -14.13 8.62 1.90
C VAL A 100 -15.32 8.08 1.08
N TYR A 101 -15.13 7.90 -0.23
CA TYR A 101 -16.22 7.56 -1.16
C TYR A 101 -16.22 6.12 -1.67
N ALA A 102 -15.12 5.39 -1.47
CA ALA A 102 -14.95 4.03 -1.99
C ALA A 102 -14.03 3.21 -1.09
N VAL A 103 -14.21 1.89 -1.13
CA VAL A 103 -13.22 0.92 -0.66
C VAL A 103 -12.50 0.37 -1.88
N THR A 104 -11.17 0.38 -1.89
CA THR A 104 -10.39 -0.19 -2.99
C THR A 104 -9.67 -1.44 -2.52
N ARG A 105 -9.99 -2.59 -3.10
CA ARG A 105 -9.25 -3.84 -2.93
C ARG A 105 -8.04 -3.82 -3.86
N VAL A 106 -6.86 -4.09 -3.33
CA VAL A 106 -5.63 -4.22 -4.12
C VAL A 106 -5.06 -5.60 -3.95
N GLU A 107 -4.83 -6.31 -5.05
CA GLU A 107 -4.27 -7.66 -5.05
C GLU A 107 -3.31 -7.85 -6.23
N GLY A 108 -2.27 -8.67 -6.03
CA GLY A 108 -1.36 -8.99 -7.13
C GLY A 108 -0.06 -9.61 -6.69
N THR A 109 0.97 -9.40 -7.50
CA THR A 109 2.33 -9.90 -7.28
C THR A 109 3.34 -8.76 -7.18
N VAL A 110 4.37 -8.99 -6.39
CA VAL A 110 5.47 -8.06 -6.16
C VAL A 110 6.79 -8.82 -6.15
N SER A 111 7.80 -8.20 -6.72
CA SER A 111 9.18 -8.70 -6.80
C SER A 111 10.15 -7.55 -6.55
N PRO A 112 11.45 -7.82 -6.32
CA PRO A 112 12.43 -6.76 -6.10
C PRO A 112 12.49 -5.70 -7.20
N THR A 113 12.11 -6.01 -8.45
CA THR A 113 12.28 -5.13 -9.62
C THR A 113 10.98 -4.83 -10.37
N GLY A 114 9.82 -5.19 -9.81
CA GLY A 114 8.54 -4.93 -10.47
C GLY A 114 7.34 -5.50 -9.72
N PHE A 115 6.15 -5.09 -10.14
CA PHE A 115 4.88 -5.57 -9.61
C PHE A 115 3.81 -5.63 -10.71
N SER A 116 2.76 -6.40 -10.44
CA SER A 116 1.52 -6.43 -11.22
C SER A 116 0.37 -6.52 -10.24
N VAL A 117 -0.43 -5.46 -10.13
CA VAL A 117 -1.56 -5.40 -9.19
C VAL A 117 -2.84 -5.00 -9.90
N VAL A 118 -3.95 -5.49 -9.38
CA VAL A 118 -5.29 -5.04 -9.74
C VAL A 118 -5.85 -4.26 -8.55
N ARG A 119 -6.34 -3.05 -8.83
CA ARG A 119 -7.02 -2.16 -7.89
C ARG A 119 -8.48 -2.10 -8.28
N LYS A 120 -9.37 -2.63 -7.46
CA LYS A 120 -10.81 -2.57 -7.68
C LYS A 120 -11.45 -1.63 -6.68
N ALA A 121 -11.90 -0.47 -7.14
CA ALA A 121 -12.61 0.52 -6.34
C ALA A 121 -14.11 0.23 -6.37
N THR A 122 -14.69 -0.02 -5.20
CA THR A 122 -16.12 -0.19 -4.98
C THR A 122 -16.65 1.03 -4.22
N PRO A 123 -17.57 1.81 -4.81
CA PRO A 123 -18.13 2.98 -4.15
C PRO A 123 -18.99 2.58 -2.95
N LYS A 124 -19.04 3.44 -1.93
CA LYS A 124 -19.80 3.24 -0.68
C LYS A 124 -21.30 3.62 -0.79
N GLY A 125 -21.77 4.01 -1.98
CA GLY A 125 -23.17 4.39 -2.22
C GLY A 125 -23.71 3.81 -3.53
N ASP A 126 -25.03 3.86 -3.69
CA ASP A 126 -25.79 2.96 -4.58
C ASP A 126 -25.80 3.33 -6.08
N HIS A 127 -25.04 4.35 -6.51
CA HIS A 127 -25.15 4.90 -7.88
C HIS A 127 -23.84 5.14 -8.62
N ALA A 128 -22.69 4.73 -8.08
CA ALA A 128 -21.41 4.89 -8.76
C ALA A 128 -20.92 3.56 -9.37
N LEU A 129 -20.33 3.67 -10.56
CA LEU A 129 -19.71 2.53 -11.24
C LEU A 129 -18.47 2.06 -10.47
N SER A 130 -18.28 0.75 -10.39
CA SER A 130 -17.03 0.19 -9.89
C SER A 130 -15.95 0.37 -10.95
N VAL A 131 -14.74 0.72 -10.51
CA VAL A 131 -13.60 0.92 -11.40
C VAL A 131 -12.55 -0.14 -11.09
N THR A 132 -12.08 -0.84 -12.11
CA THR A 132 -10.97 -1.79 -11.98
C THR A 132 -9.78 -1.26 -12.74
N MET A 133 -8.63 -1.16 -12.09
CA MET A 133 -7.40 -0.68 -12.69
C MET A 133 -6.31 -1.71 -12.50
N LYS A 134 -5.75 -2.21 -13.60
CA LYS A 134 -4.53 -3.00 -13.58
C LYS A 134 -3.33 -2.06 -13.65
N VAL A 135 -2.35 -2.26 -12.77
CA VAL A 135 -1.11 -1.48 -12.72
C VAL A 135 0.07 -2.44 -12.75
N ASP A 136 0.88 -2.32 -13.79
CA ASP A 136 2.12 -3.08 -13.98
C ASP A 136 3.31 -2.12 -13.86
N ALA A 137 4.39 -2.56 -13.21
CA ALA A 137 5.60 -1.76 -13.13
C ALA A 137 6.86 -2.59 -13.28
N LYS A 138 7.86 -1.98 -13.92
CA LYS A 138 9.20 -2.53 -14.10
C LYS A 138 10.26 -1.48 -13.78
N ARG A 139 11.25 -1.85 -12.97
CA ARG A 139 12.41 -1.00 -12.67
C ARG A 139 13.21 -0.74 -13.95
N THR A 140 13.50 0.53 -14.22
CA THR A 140 14.29 0.98 -15.39
C THR A 140 15.71 1.37 -15.00
N GLY A 141 15.96 1.72 -13.73
CA GLY A 141 17.26 2.14 -13.28
C GLY A 141 17.23 2.73 -11.88
N ASP A 142 18.24 3.52 -11.55
CA ASP A 142 18.27 4.32 -10.34
C ASP A 142 17.47 5.60 -10.55
N CYS A 143 16.96 6.18 -9.46
CA CYS A 143 16.35 7.49 -9.52
C CYS A 143 17.39 8.54 -9.91
N PRO A 144 17.05 9.55 -10.74
CA PRO A 144 17.91 10.71 -10.90
C PRO A 144 18.16 11.37 -9.54
N GLY A 145 19.37 11.91 -9.38
CA GLY A 145 19.72 12.72 -8.22
C GLY A 145 18.71 13.86 -8.02
N LYS A 146 18.45 14.20 -6.75
CA LYS A 146 17.58 15.34 -6.42
C LYS A 146 18.16 16.64 -6.95
#